data_AF-A0A084JIK9-F1
#
_entry.id   AF-A0A084JIK9-F1
#
_cell.length_a   1.000
_cell.length_b   1.000
_cell.length_c   1.000
_cell.angle_alpha   90.00
_cell.angle_beta   90.00
_cell.angle_gamma   90.00
#
_symmetry.space_group_name_H-M   'P 1'
#
loop_
_entity.id
_entity.type
_entity.pdbx_description
1 polymer ?
#
loop_
_entity_poly.entity_id
_entity_poly.type
_entity_poly.pdbx_seq_one_letter_code
_entity_poly.pdbx_strand_id
1 'polypeptide(L)'
;MKNQLKGILEEELKAIKALIDILEAQHELLVLQDVFKLEAITKDIDDCSRNLARAEGLRRSLIGKESIKKIVEEVDGKEITHIYDEMVKAINALVIQKETNELLIKQSLSYTNSMLAMISPKKEPVVYNGYGKIKR
;
A
#
# COMPACT_ATOMS: atom_id res chain seq x y z
N MET A 1 3.71 -6.00 -32.08
CA MET A 1 3.69 -4.88 -31.12
C MET A 1 2.30 -4.62 -30.53
N LYS A 2 1.27 -4.22 -31.30
CA LYS A 2 -0.06 -3.84 -30.74
C LYS A 2 -0.72 -4.93 -29.85
N ASN A 3 -0.75 -6.19 -30.30
CA ASN A 3 -1.31 -7.31 -29.51
C ASN A 3 -0.43 -7.74 -28.33
N GLN A 4 0.89 -7.61 -28.44
CA GLN A 4 1.81 -7.93 -27.33
C GLN A 4 1.75 -6.87 -26.22
N LEU A 5 1.65 -5.59 -26.60
CA LEU A 5 1.45 -4.50 -25.67
C LEU A 5 0.11 -4.63 -24.95
N LYS A 6 -0.96 -4.97 -25.69
CA LYS A 6 -2.28 -5.24 -25.10
C LYS A 6 -2.23 -6.35 -24.04
N GLY A 7 -1.62 -7.49 -24.36
CA GLY A 7 -1.50 -8.60 -23.40
C GLY A 7 -0.72 -8.24 -22.14
N ILE A 8 0.38 -7.48 -22.28
CA ILE A 8 1.16 -7.02 -21.12
C ILE A 8 0.36 -6.03 -20.26
N LEU A 9 -0.38 -5.10 -20.87
CA LEU A 9 -1.22 -4.14 -20.14
C LEU A 9 -2.39 -4.84 -19.43
N GLU A 10 -2.99 -5.86 -20.04
CA GLU A 10 -4.02 -6.69 -19.39
C GLU A 10 -3.45 -7.48 -18.20
N GLU A 11 -2.24 -8.01 -18.32
CA GLU A 11 -1.54 -8.70 -17.24
C GLU A 11 -1.18 -7.76 -16.09
N GLU A 12 -0.66 -6.57 -16.40
CA GLU A 12 -0.42 -5.52 -15.39
C GLU A 12 -1.71 -5.11 -14.69
N LEU A 13 -2.80 -4.87 -15.44
CA LEU A 13 -4.10 -4.52 -14.87
C LEU A 13 -4.61 -5.62 -13.93
N LYS A 14 -4.44 -6.89 -14.31
CA LYS A 14 -4.81 -8.03 -13.46
C LYS A 14 -3.97 -8.08 -12.18
N ALA A 15 -2.66 -7.82 -12.27
CA ALA A 15 -1.78 -7.76 -11.11
C ALA A 15 -2.14 -6.60 -10.17
N ILE A 16 -2.49 -5.43 -10.72
CA ILE A 16 -2.95 -4.28 -9.93
C ILE A 16 -4.25 -4.62 -9.20
N LYS A 17 -5.25 -5.19 -9.89
CA LYS A 17 -6.52 -5.59 -9.28
C LYS A 17 -6.32 -6.62 -8.17
N ALA A 18 -5.49 -7.64 -8.40
CA ALA A 18 -5.16 -8.62 -7.37
C ALA A 18 -4.51 -8.00 -6.13
N LEU A 19 -3.68 -6.97 -6.30
CA LEU A 19 -3.08 -6.25 -5.17
C LEU A 19 -4.13 -5.40 -4.42
N ILE A 20 -5.10 -4.81 -5.13
CA ILE A 20 -6.22 -4.10 -4.50
C ILE A 20 -7.03 -5.06 -3.62
N ASP A 21 -7.39 -6.23 -4.13
CA ASP A 21 -8.17 -7.23 -3.39
C ASP A 21 -7.48 -7.64 -2.08
N ILE A 22 -6.15 -7.81 -2.11
CA ILE A 22 -5.36 -8.13 -0.90
C ILE A 22 -5.32 -6.94 0.07
N LEU A 23 -5.22 -5.71 -0.41
CA LEU A 23 -5.27 -4.52 0.45
C LEU A 23 -6.67 -4.28 1.03
N GLU A 24 -7.74 -4.70 0.37
CA GLU A 24 -9.09 -4.74 0.94
C GLU A 24 -9.18 -5.79 2.04
N ALA A 25 -8.67 -7.00 1.81
CA ALA A 25 -8.59 -8.02 2.87
C ALA A 25 -7.74 -7.54 4.07
N GLN A 26 -6.64 -6.82 3.82
CA GLN A 26 -5.85 -6.20 4.88
C GLN A 26 -6.67 -5.18 5.68
N HIS A 27 -7.48 -4.37 5.00
CA HIS A 27 -8.34 -3.39 5.65
C HIS A 27 -9.33 -4.05 6.62
N GLU A 28 -10.01 -5.11 6.18
CA GLU A 28 -10.93 -5.87 7.02
C GLU A 28 -10.23 -6.44 8.26
N LEU A 29 -9.04 -7.01 8.08
CA LEU A 29 -8.24 -7.54 9.19
C LEU A 29 -7.76 -6.46 10.16
N LEU A 30 -7.42 -5.27 9.66
CA LEU A 30 -7.06 -4.10 10.49
C LEU A 30 -8.25 -3.65 11.33
N VAL A 31 -9.46 -3.64 10.76
CA VAL A 31 -10.70 -3.30 11.50
C VAL A 31 -11.01 -4.36 12.56
N LEU A 32 -10.83 -5.63 12.25
CA LEU A 32 -11.02 -6.75 13.19
C LEU A 32 -9.90 -6.88 14.23
N GLN A 33 -8.79 -6.16 14.07
CA GLN A 33 -7.59 -6.23 14.92
C GLN A 33 -6.99 -7.64 15.05
N ASP A 34 -7.10 -8.47 14.00
CA ASP A 34 -6.56 -9.83 14.00
C ASP A 34 -5.06 -9.83 13.63
N VAL A 35 -4.21 -9.69 14.65
CA VAL A 35 -2.76 -9.53 14.50
C VAL A 35 -2.09 -10.73 13.81
N PHE A 36 -2.57 -11.95 14.05
CA PHE A 36 -1.97 -13.15 13.47
C PHE A 36 -2.26 -13.24 11.97
N LYS A 37 -3.47 -12.91 11.54
CA LYS A 37 -3.80 -12.86 10.11
C LYS A 37 -3.14 -11.69 9.41
N LEU A 38 -2.94 -10.56 10.11
CA LEU A 38 -2.16 -9.43 9.59
C LEU A 38 -0.69 -9.81 9.36
N GLU A 39 -0.10 -10.70 10.15
CA GLU A 39 1.24 -11.21 9.84
C GLU A 39 1.24 -12.08 8.58
N ALA A 40 0.25 -12.96 8.43
CA ALA A 40 0.14 -13.81 7.23
C ALA A 40 -0.02 -12.99 5.94
N ILE A 41 -0.88 -11.97 5.95
CA ILE A 41 -1.19 -11.18 4.75
C ILE A 41 0.00 -10.34 4.25
N THR A 42 1.01 -10.07 5.10
CA THR A 42 2.22 -9.37 4.64
C THR A 42 2.95 -10.14 3.55
N LYS A 43 3.00 -11.48 3.64
CA LYS A 43 3.61 -12.33 2.63
C LYS A 43 2.84 -12.29 1.31
N ASP A 44 1.51 -12.30 1.39
CA ASP A 44 0.64 -12.24 0.21
C ASP A 44 0.79 -10.88 -0.51
N ILE A 45 0.92 -9.79 0.25
CA ILE A 45 1.21 -8.45 -0.28
C ILE A 45 2.58 -8.44 -0.99
N ASP A 46 3.61 -9.02 -0.39
CA ASP A 46 4.95 -9.09 -0.98
C ASP A 46 4.97 -9.88 -2.28
N ASP A 47 4.26 -11.02 -2.33
CA ASP A 47 4.16 -11.86 -3.52
C ASP A 47 3.40 -11.14 -4.65
N CYS A 48 2.26 -10.49 -4.36
CA CYS A 48 1.56 -9.69 -5.36
C CYS A 48 2.38 -8.48 -5.82
N SER A 49 3.12 -7.84 -4.92
CA SER A 49 4.02 -6.73 -5.26
C SER A 49 5.14 -7.18 -6.19
N ARG A 50 5.71 -8.37 -5.94
CA ARG A 50 6.73 -8.97 -6.82
C ARG A 50 6.15 -9.33 -8.19
N ASN A 51 4.92 -9.82 -8.26
CA ASN A 51 4.25 -10.10 -9.52
C ASN A 51 3.96 -8.82 -10.31
N LEU A 52 3.51 -7.75 -9.65
CA LEU A 52 3.34 -6.44 -10.27
C LEU A 52 4.68 -5.90 -10.81
N ALA A 53 5.76 -5.99 -10.03
CA ALA A 53 7.09 -5.58 -10.47
C ALA A 53 7.61 -6.37 -11.67
N ARG A 54 7.27 -7.67 -11.76
CA ARG A 54 7.59 -8.50 -12.94
C ARG A 54 6.83 -8.02 -14.18
N ALA A 55 5.52 -7.78 -14.06
CA ALA A 55 4.70 -7.27 -15.15
C ALA A 55 5.19 -5.88 -15.62
N GLU A 56 5.56 -5.01 -14.67
CA GLU A 56 6.17 -3.71 -14.96
C GLU A 56 7.52 -3.82 -15.68
N GLY A 57 8.33 -4.82 -15.29
CA GLY A 57 9.59 -5.15 -15.96
C GLY A 57 9.39 -5.57 -17.41
N LEU A 58 8.40 -6.43 -17.68
CA LEU A 58 8.04 -6.85 -19.04
C LEU A 58 7.59 -5.66 -19.89
N ARG A 59 6.75 -4.78 -19.33
CA ARG A 59 6.34 -3.55 -20.00
C ARG A 59 7.53 -2.64 -20.30
N ARG A 60 8.40 -2.39 -19.32
CA ARG A 60 9.63 -1.58 -19.50
C ARG A 60 10.56 -2.20 -20.56
N SER A 61 10.64 -3.51 -20.64
CA SER A 61 11.44 -4.19 -21.67
C SER A 61 10.87 -4.00 -23.08
N LEU A 62 9.55 -3.86 -23.21
CA LEU A 62 8.88 -3.67 -24.51
C LEU A 62 8.88 -2.20 -24.97
N ILE A 63 8.69 -1.28 -24.03
CA ILE A 63 8.52 0.18 -24.28
C ILE A 63 9.85 0.95 -24.15
N GLY A 64 10.85 0.38 -23.47
CA GLY A 64 12.13 1.02 -23.23
C GLY A 64 11.99 2.27 -22.34
N LYS A 65 12.56 3.40 -22.80
CA LYS A 65 12.54 4.69 -22.08
C LYS A 65 11.38 5.60 -22.48
N GLU A 66 10.52 5.17 -23.39
CA GLU A 66 9.42 6.00 -23.86
C GLU A 66 8.25 6.00 -22.89
N SER A 67 7.50 7.10 -22.89
CA SER A 67 6.31 7.23 -22.05
C SER A 67 5.19 6.38 -22.63
N ILE A 68 4.57 5.52 -21.80
CA ILE A 68 3.39 4.74 -22.18
C ILE A 68 2.33 5.65 -22.82
N LYS A 69 2.13 6.85 -22.26
CA LYS A 69 1.12 7.80 -22.74
C LYS A 69 1.33 8.15 -24.22
N LYS A 70 2.59 8.39 -24.62
CA LYS A 70 2.92 8.70 -26.03
C LYS A 70 2.68 7.50 -26.93
N ILE A 71 3.06 6.30 -26.50
CA ILE A 71 2.84 5.06 -27.26
C ILE A 71 1.35 4.76 -27.43
N VAL A 72 0.54 4.98 -26.39
CA VAL A 72 -0.91 4.79 -26.45
C VAL A 72 -1.56 5.79 -27.42
N GLU A 73 -1.07 7.04 -27.46
CA GLU A 73 -1.49 8.07 -28.41
C GLU A 73 -1.08 7.74 -29.86
N GLU A 74 0.12 7.19 -30.08
CA GLU A 74 0.64 6.82 -31.41
C GLU A 74 -0.02 5.56 -32.00
N VAL A 75 -0.47 4.64 -31.15
CA VAL A 75 -0.99 3.33 -31.58
C VAL A 75 -2.45 3.41 -32.09
N ASP A 76 -3.13 4.55 -31.95
CA ASP A 76 -4.51 4.86 -32.42
C ASP A 76 -5.45 3.64 -32.31
N GLY A 77 -5.65 3.17 -31.08
CA GLY A 77 -6.45 1.98 -30.77
C GLY A 77 -7.31 2.22 -29.55
N LYS A 78 -8.61 2.46 -29.76
CA LYS A 78 -9.61 2.70 -28.70
C LYS A 78 -9.53 1.70 -27.54
N GLU A 79 -9.23 0.44 -27.83
CA GLU A 79 -9.10 -0.62 -26.83
C GLU A 79 -7.89 -0.43 -25.90
N ILE A 80 -6.73 -0.05 -26.44
CA ILE A 80 -5.50 0.15 -25.65
C ILE A 80 -5.63 1.40 -24.79
N THR A 81 -6.22 2.46 -25.35
CA THR A 81 -6.54 3.68 -24.60
C THR A 81 -7.48 3.37 -23.43
N HIS A 82 -8.51 2.53 -23.67
CA HIS A 82 -9.43 2.12 -22.62
C HIS A 82 -8.74 1.32 -21.50
N ILE A 83 -7.90 0.35 -21.85
CA ILE A 83 -7.13 -0.43 -20.86
C ILE A 83 -6.19 0.48 -20.06
N TYR A 84 -5.54 1.43 -20.71
CA TYR A 84 -4.67 2.40 -20.04
C TYR A 84 -5.46 3.29 -19.06
N ASP A 85 -6.63 3.78 -19.46
CA ASP A 85 -7.49 4.57 -18.58
C ASP A 85 -7.98 3.75 -17.37
N GLU A 86 -8.33 2.48 -17.58
CA GLU A 86 -8.67 1.56 -16.49
C GLU A 86 -7.50 1.33 -15.54
N MET A 87 -6.29 1.15 -16.07
CA MET A 87 -5.09 1.02 -15.26
C MET A 87 -4.83 2.25 -14.41
N VAL A 88 -4.93 3.46 -14.98
CA VAL A 88 -4.74 4.71 -14.23
C VAL A 88 -5.76 4.81 -13.10
N LYS A 89 -7.03 4.47 -13.35
CA LYS A 89 -8.07 4.42 -12.31
C LYS A 89 -7.74 3.39 -11.22
N ALA A 90 -7.32 2.19 -11.61
CA ALA A 90 -6.94 1.13 -10.68
C ALA A 90 -5.74 1.52 -9.82
N ILE A 91 -4.72 2.18 -10.39
CA ILE A 91 -3.56 2.69 -9.66
C ILE A 91 -4.01 3.74 -8.63
N ASN A 92 -4.87 4.68 -9.01
CA ASN A 92 -5.38 5.68 -8.07
C ASN A 92 -6.16 5.02 -6.92
N ALA A 93 -7.00 4.03 -7.21
CA ALA A 93 -7.72 3.28 -6.19
C ALA A 93 -6.75 2.53 -5.25
N LEU A 94 -5.73 1.89 -5.80
CA LEU A 94 -4.68 1.20 -5.04
C LEU A 94 -3.95 2.15 -4.08
N VAL A 95 -3.57 3.34 -4.54
CA VAL A 95 -2.91 4.35 -3.72
C VAL A 95 -3.80 4.79 -2.56
N ILE A 96 -5.07 5.10 -2.84
CA ILE A 96 -6.04 5.49 -1.81
C ILE A 96 -6.23 4.38 -0.76
N GLN A 97 -6.36 3.13 -1.20
CA GLN A 97 -6.53 1.98 -0.30
C GLN A 97 -5.31 1.79 0.60
N LYS A 98 -4.11 1.85 0.03
CA LYS A 98 -2.85 1.75 0.77
C LYS A 98 -2.75 2.87 1.83
N GLU A 99 -2.99 4.12 1.44
CA GLU A 99 -2.93 5.27 2.34
C GLU A 99 -3.93 5.16 3.49
N THR A 100 -5.14 4.66 3.19
CA THR A 100 -6.19 4.41 4.19
C THR A 100 -5.74 3.35 5.20
N ASN A 101 -5.18 2.24 4.75
CA ASN A 101 -4.66 1.19 5.62
C ASN A 101 -3.49 1.69 6.48
N GLU A 102 -2.56 2.46 5.90
CA GLU A 102 -1.45 3.05 6.63
C GLU A 102 -1.93 4.03 7.72
N LEU A 103 -2.97 4.82 7.42
CA LEU A 103 -3.58 5.72 8.40
C LEU A 103 -4.20 4.95 9.57
N LEU A 104 -4.93 3.86 9.31
CA LEU A 104 -5.52 3.01 10.35
C LEU A 104 -4.44 2.40 11.26
N ILE A 105 -3.33 1.94 10.68
CA ILE A 105 -2.19 1.41 11.45
C ILE A 105 -1.59 2.52 12.34
N LYS A 106 -1.41 3.74 11.82
CA LYS A 106 -0.88 4.86 12.62
C LYS A 106 -1.83 5.23 13.76
N GLN A 107 -3.14 5.23 13.51
CA GLN A 107 -4.15 5.51 14.53
C GLN A 107 -4.14 4.45 15.64
N SER A 108 -4.07 3.17 15.29
CA SER A 108 -4.04 2.08 16.29
C SER A 108 -2.78 2.13 17.16
N LEU A 109 -1.63 2.43 16.57
CA LEU A 109 -0.37 2.63 17.31
C LEU A 109 -0.44 3.85 18.24
N SER A 110 -0.96 4.97 17.75
CA SER A 110 -1.14 6.19 18.56
C SER A 110 -2.03 5.91 19.78
N TYR A 111 -3.17 5.25 19.55
CA TYR A 111 -4.09 4.87 20.62
C TYR A 111 -3.45 3.93 21.64
N THR A 112 -2.72 2.91 21.17
CA THR A 112 -2.01 1.96 22.03
C THR A 112 -0.95 2.67 22.89
N ASN A 113 -0.19 3.60 22.30
CA ASN A 113 0.79 4.41 23.03
C ASN A 113 0.13 5.31 24.08
N SER A 114 -1.01 5.93 23.77
CA SER A 114 -1.79 6.71 24.74
C SER A 114 -2.30 5.84 25.89
N MET A 115 -2.79 4.63 25.60
CA MET A 115 -3.21 3.69 26.64
C MET A 115 -2.03 3.26 27.52
N LEU A 116 -0.88 2.94 26.94
CA LEU A 116 0.33 2.60 27.70
C LEU A 116 0.78 3.74 28.61
N ALA A 117 0.77 4.97 28.12
CA ALA A 117 1.11 6.16 28.92
C ALA A 117 0.13 6.38 30.09
N MET A 118 -1.14 6.03 29.91
CA MET A 118 -2.16 6.13 30.96
C MET A 118 -2.06 5.01 32.00
N ILE A 119 -1.74 3.79 31.57
CA ILE A 119 -1.61 2.61 32.45
C ILE A 119 -0.28 2.65 33.23
N SER A 120 0.82 3.04 32.57
CA SER A 120 2.13 3.24 33.17
C SER A 120 2.52 4.72 33.11
N PRO A 121 1.86 5.59 33.88
CA PRO A 121 2.35 6.95 34.02
C PRO A 121 3.75 6.85 34.61
N LYS A 122 4.73 7.54 34.01
CA LYS A 122 6.06 7.74 34.62
C LYS A 122 5.87 8.56 35.90
N LYS A 123 5.40 7.93 36.97
CA LYS A 123 5.43 8.46 38.32
C LYS A 123 6.82 8.14 38.85
N GLU A 124 7.81 8.92 38.43
CA GLU A 124 8.89 9.17 39.39
C GLU A 124 8.18 9.82 40.59
N PRO A 125 8.22 9.22 41.79
CA PRO A 125 7.67 9.90 42.94
C PRO A 125 8.41 11.23 43.03
N VAL A 126 7.66 12.32 43.21
CA VAL A 126 8.24 13.65 43.44
C VAL A 126 8.90 13.58 44.82
N VAL A 127 10.10 13.01 44.87
CA VAL A 127 10.87 12.87 46.10
C VAL A 127 11.74 14.10 46.27
N TYR A 128 11.82 14.55 47.52
CA TYR A 128 12.82 15.53 47.93
C TYR A 128 14.21 14.97 47.61
N ASN A 129 15.06 15.76 46.99
CA ASN A 129 16.48 15.45 46.96
C ASN A 129 17.08 15.55 48.38
N GLY A 130 18.32 15.12 48.58
CA GLY A 130 19.00 15.16 49.89
C GLY A 130 19.12 16.56 50.54
N TYR A 131 18.68 17.62 49.86
CA TYR A 131 18.62 19.01 50.34
C TYR A 131 17.19 19.53 50.53
N GLY A 132 16.17 18.65 50.51
CA GLY A 132 14.77 19.05 50.72
C GLY A 132 14.15 19.82 49.56
N LYS A 133 14.75 19.81 48.36
CA LYS A 133 14.18 20.44 47.16
C LYS A 133 13.48 19.40 46.30
N ILE A 134 12.26 19.74 45.87
CA ILE A 134 11.50 18.96 44.90
C ILE A 134 12.24 19.00 43.56
N LYS A 135 12.61 17.82 43.04
CA LYS A 135 13.10 17.70 41.67
C LYS A 135 11.89 17.79 40.74
N ARG A 136 11.80 18.88 39.97
CA ARG A 136 10.80 19.06 38.91
C ARG A 136 11.19 18.28 37.68
#